data_AF-A0A974ADZ6-F1
#
_entry.id   AF-A0A974ADZ6-F1
#
_cell.length_a   1.000
_cell.length_b   1.000
_cell.length_c   1.000
_cell.angle_alpha   90.00
_cell.angle_beta   90.00
_cell.angle_gamma   90.00
#
_symmetry.space_group_name_H-M   'P 1'
#
loop_
_entity.id
_entity.type
_entity.pdbx_description
1 polymer ?
#
loop_
_entity_poly.entity_id
_entity_poly.type
_entity_poly.pdbx_seq_one_letter_code
_entity_poly.pdbx_strand_id
1 'polypeptide(L)' 'MQTKIKERICPHCNGTGFPAVMQSAKPGHKIYPIKCKTCGGKGKITEDN' A
#
# COMPACT_ATOMS: atom_id res chain seq x y z
N MET A 1 1.41 12.90 -27.31
CA MET A 1 2.57 12.27 -26.64
C MET A 1 2.01 11.51 -25.46
N GLN A 2 2.02 10.17 -25.48
CA GLN A 2 1.52 9.38 -24.35
C GLN A 2 2.59 9.43 -23.26
N THR A 3 2.35 10.23 -22.22
CA THR A 3 3.13 10.19 -20.98
C THR A 3 3.01 8.78 -20.43
N LYS A 4 4.07 8.00 -20.60
CA LYS A 4 4.15 6.64 -20.11
C LYS A 4 4.30 6.73 -18.60
N ILE A 5 3.17 6.85 -17.90
CA ILE A 5 3.11 6.89 -16.45
C ILE A 5 3.76 5.61 -15.96
N LYS A 6 4.95 5.73 -15.37
CA LYS A 6 5.66 4.58 -14.81
C LYS A 6 5.03 4.28 -13.46
N GLU A 7 4.02 3.40 -13.47
CA GLU A 7 3.49 2.82 -12.25
C GLU A 7 4.49 1.77 -11.74
N ARG A 8 5.16 2.05 -10.63
CA ARG A 8 5.99 1.05 -9.95
C ARG A 8 5.25 0.49 -8.75
N ILE A 9 5.38 -0.82 -8.51
CA ILE A 9 4.86 -1.45 -7.29
C ILE A 9 5.52 -0.78 -6.10
N CYS A 10 4.74 -0.39 -5.09
CA CYS A 10 5.29 0.22 -3.88
C CYS A 10 6.17 -0.80 -3.17
N PRO A 11 7.49 -0.57 -3.04
CA PRO A 11 8.40 -1.53 -2.40
C PRO A 11 8.15 -1.65 -0.90
N HIS A 12 7.42 -0.70 -0.31
CA HIS A 12 7.19 -0.64 1.12
C HIS A 12 5.98 -1.45 1.60
N CYS A 13 5.01 -1.69 0.71
CA CYS A 13 3.85 -2.54 0.97
C CYS A 13 3.71 -3.68 -0.04
N ASN A 14 4.67 -3.85 -0.95
CA ASN A 14 4.68 -4.85 -2.02
C ASN A 14 3.36 -4.93 -2.80
N GLY A 15 2.77 -3.78 -3.15
CA GLY A 15 1.53 -3.77 -3.92
C GLY A 15 0.24 -3.84 -3.12
N THR A 16 0.30 -4.17 -1.82
CA THR A 16 -0.93 -4.38 -1.02
C THR A 16 -1.60 -3.08 -0.59
N GLY A 17 -0.88 -1.96 -0.57
CA GLY A 17 -1.39 -0.66 -0.11
C GLY A 17 -1.47 -0.54 1.42
N PHE A 18 -1.32 -1.63 2.16
CA PHE A 18 -1.40 -1.66 3.62
C PHE A 18 -0.14 -2.31 4.20
N PRO A 19 0.30 -1.95 5.42
CA PRO A 19 1.33 -2.71 6.11
C PRO A 19 0.81 -4.12 6.41
N ALA A 20 1.72 -5.09 6.41
CA ALA A 20 1.41 -6.43 6.89
C ALA A 20 1.04 -6.33 8.38
N VAL A 21 -0.24 -6.51 8.70
CA VAL A 21 -0.73 -6.55 10.08
C VAL A 21 -0.89 -7.99 10.53
N MET A 22 -0.38 -8.30 11.72
CA MET A 22 -0.69 -9.55 12.40
C MET A 22 -2.17 -9.57 12.77
N GLN A 23 -2.78 -10.73 12.61
CA GLN A 23 -4.13 -10.97 13.10
C GLN A 23 -4.16 -10.80 14.63
N SER A 24 -5.20 -10.14 15.13
CA SER A 24 -5.36 -9.85 16.55
C SER A 24 -5.39 -11.17 17.34
N ALA A 25 -4.54 -11.30 18.36
CA ALA A 25 -4.56 -12.46 19.26
C ALA A 25 -5.87 -12.56 20.08
N LYS A 26 -6.64 -11.47 20.14
CA LYS A 26 -7.92 -11.41 20.84
C LYS A 26 -9.07 -11.75 19.89
N PRO A 27 -9.87 -12.80 20.18
CA PRO A 27 -11.05 -13.11 19.40
C PRO A 27 -12.04 -11.93 19.40
N GLY A 28 -12.62 -11.63 18.25
CA GLY A 28 -13.59 -10.54 18.07
C GLY A 28 -12.99 -9.15 17.82
N HIS A 29 -11.69 -8.95 17.96
CA HIS A 29 -11.05 -7.68 17.61
C HIS A 29 -10.58 -7.68 16.15
N LYS A 30 -11.05 -6.72 15.36
CA LYS A 30 -10.49 -6.43 14.03
C LYS A 30 -9.40 -5.37 14.14
N ILE A 31 -8.22 -5.64 13.62
CA ILE A 31 -7.17 -4.63 13.44
C ILE A 31 -7.36 -4.01 12.06
N TYR A 32 -7.55 -2.69 12.03
CA TYR A 32 -7.61 -1.93 10.79
C TYR A 32 -6.22 -1.36 10.50
N PRO A 33 -5.46 -1.93 9.53
CA PRO A 33 -4.17 -1.41 9.16
C PRO A 33 -4.30 0.03 8.65
N ILE A 34 -3.40 0.90 9.12
CA ILE A 34 -3.26 2.23 8.52
C ILE A 34 -2.82 2.10 7.07
N LYS A 35 -3.21 3.03 6.20
CA LYS A 35 -2.75 3.03 4.80
C LYS A 35 -1.22 3.16 4.75
N CYS A 36 -0.58 2.51 3.77
CA CYS A 36 0.86 2.65 3.54
C CYS A 36 1.19 4.12 3.28
N LYS A 37 2.08 4.70 4.11
CA LYS A 37 2.44 6.13 4.02
C LYS A 37 3.12 6.48 2.69
N THR A 38 3.86 5.53 2.11
CA THR A 38 4.66 5.74 0.89
C THR A 38 3.80 5.81 -0.38
N CYS A 39 2.73 5.02 -0.47
CA CYS A 39 1.82 5.01 -1.63
C CYS A 39 0.41 5.52 -1.32
N GLY A 40 0.18 5.99 -0.09
CA GLY A 40 -1.13 6.47 0.37
C GLY A 40 -2.25 5.43 0.36
N GLY A 41 -1.93 4.13 0.39
CA GLY A 41 -2.93 3.07 0.27
C GLY A 41 -3.16 2.54 -1.15
N LYS A 42 -2.45 3.06 -2.16
CA LYS A 42 -2.68 2.70 -3.56
C LYS A 42 -1.99 1.40 -3.98
N GLY A 43 -1.00 0.92 -3.23
CA GLY A 43 -0.18 -0.25 -3.58
C GLY A 43 0.86 0.01 -4.67
N LYS A 44 0.66 1.05 -5.47
CA LYS A 44 1.53 1.49 -6.55
C LYS A 44 1.89 2.97 -6.40
N ILE A 45 3.10 3.31 -6.82
CA ILE A 45 3.62 4.67 -6.83
C ILE A 45 3.69 5.08 -8.30
N THR A 46 2.91 6.09 -8.66
CA THR A 46 3.03 6.77 -9.95
C THR A 46 4.14 7.81 -9.83
N GLU A 47 5.24 7.60 -10.54
CA GLU A 47 6.22 8.64 -10.79
C GLU A 47 5.71 9.49 -11.95
N ASP A 48 5.07 10.62 -11.61
CA ASP A 48 4.82 11.70 -12.57
C ASP A 48 6.13 12.47 -12.70
N ASN A 49 6.70 12.49 -13.92
CA ASN A 49 8.01 13.08 -14.20
C ASN A 49 7.96 14.59 -14.24
#